data_AF-A0AAJ1R0I5-F1
#
_entry.id   AF-A0AAJ1R0I5-F1
#
_cell.length_a   1.000
_cell.length_b   1.000
_cell.length_c   1.000
_cell.angle_alpha   90.00
_cell.angle_beta   90.00
_cell.angle_gamma   90.00
#
_symmetry.space_group_name_H-M   'P 1'
#
loop_
_entity.id
_entity.type
_entity.pdbx_description
1 polymer ?
#
loop_
_entity_poly.entity_id
_entity_poly.type
_entity_poly.pdbx_seq_one_letter_code
_entity_poly.pdbx_strand_id
1 'polypeptide(L)'
;MKLISKILIIALLTIVVGCSEKESKGRFNFPMIKSKIALTKEQTTKFDKIATAYTAQAKQAWIDAKGDRDAALAAQKIIFAEQDAKIKEILDEKQYVTYFKEVNIERSGREKHNMALIKNELDLDSLQSVKYDLANETFFTVLRENHDNYHGKLDVYVQYHKEIDVSRRVAFKKMMTEEQFDTYLKLIDKYKVGKIEE
;
A
#
# COMPACT_ATOMS: atom_id res chain seq x y z
N MET A 1 -34.74 65.85 -7.63
CA MET A 1 -33.48 65.65 -8.39
C MET A 1 -32.38 65.29 -7.40
N LYS A 2 -31.78 64.09 -7.58
CA LYS A 2 -30.46 63.66 -7.07
C LYS A 2 -30.36 63.50 -5.53
N LEU A 3 -29.77 62.46 -4.94
CA LEU A 3 -28.91 61.38 -5.43
C LEU A 3 -29.30 60.05 -4.79
N ILE A 4 -29.28 59.03 -5.62
CA ILE A 4 -29.49 57.62 -5.33
C ILE A 4 -28.26 57.05 -4.61
N SER A 5 -28.55 56.34 -3.52
CA SER A 5 -27.84 55.19 -2.96
C SER A 5 -26.65 54.66 -3.76
N LYS A 6 -25.44 54.71 -3.16
CA LYS A 6 -24.32 53.82 -3.50
C LYS A 6 -23.47 53.58 -2.25
N ILE A 7 -23.90 52.66 -1.38
CA ILE A 7 -22.98 51.99 -0.46
C ILE A 7 -22.56 50.70 -1.16
N LEU A 8 -21.33 50.70 -1.68
CA LEU A 8 -20.66 49.53 -2.24
C LEU A 8 -20.33 48.58 -1.08
N ILE A 9 -21.05 47.47 -0.95
CA ILE A 9 -20.62 46.35 -0.12
C ILE A 9 -19.59 45.58 -0.93
N ILE A 10 -18.30 45.80 -0.65
CA ILE A 10 -17.22 44.98 -1.19
C ILE A 10 -17.26 43.66 -0.42
N ALA A 11 -17.86 42.66 -1.04
CA ALA A 11 -17.79 41.27 -0.61
C ALA A 11 -16.36 40.77 -0.80
N LEU A 12 -15.58 40.73 0.27
CA LEU A 12 -14.30 40.01 0.30
C LEU A 12 -14.60 38.52 0.50
N LEU A 13 -15.00 37.84 -0.57
CA LEU A 13 -14.98 36.39 -0.66
C LEU A 13 -13.52 35.96 -0.68
N THR A 14 -12.95 35.70 0.49
CA THR A 14 -11.72 34.90 0.60
C THR A 14 -12.08 33.49 0.15
N ILE A 15 -11.96 33.24 -1.15
CA ILE A 15 -11.84 31.90 -1.70
C ILE A 15 -10.52 31.39 -1.14
N VAL A 16 -10.59 30.68 -0.02
CA VAL A 16 -9.51 29.78 0.39
C VAL A 16 -9.47 28.76 -0.72
N VAL A 17 -8.55 28.98 -1.67
CA VAL A 17 -8.18 27.99 -2.67
C VAL A 17 -7.66 26.82 -1.87
N GLY A 18 -8.55 25.87 -1.56
CA GLY A 18 -8.16 24.53 -1.20
C GLY A 18 -7.48 23.95 -2.42
N CYS A 19 -6.18 24.25 -2.56
CA CYS A 19 -5.26 23.35 -3.23
C CYS A 19 -5.34 22.05 -2.44
N SER A 20 -6.31 21.20 -2.80
CA SER A 20 -6.13 19.76 -2.66
C SER A 20 -4.98 19.44 -3.60
N GLU A 21 -3.74 19.62 -3.14
CA GLU A 21 -2.65 18.82 -3.67
C GLU A 21 -3.19 17.40 -3.66
N LYS A 22 -3.31 16.80 -4.85
CA LYS A 22 -3.60 15.38 -4.96
C LYS A 22 -2.59 14.72 -4.03
N GLU A 23 -3.06 14.18 -2.92
CA GLU A 23 -2.20 13.49 -1.97
C GLU A 23 -1.34 12.54 -2.79
N SER A 24 -0.03 12.77 -2.76
CA SER A 24 0.94 11.87 -3.37
C SER A 24 0.63 10.50 -2.80
N LYS A 25 0.03 9.60 -3.60
CA LYS A 25 -0.23 8.20 -3.20
C LYS A 25 1.11 7.63 -2.77
N GLY A 26 1.32 7.58 -1.45
CA GLY A 26 2.55 7.10 -0.86
C GLY A 26 2.74 5.61 -1.15
N ARG A 27 3.88 5.07 -0.72
CA ARG A 27 4.22 3.65 -0.87
C ARG A 27 3.19 2.70 -0.23
N PHE A 28 2.47 3.14 0.79
CA PHE A 28 1.56 2.31 1.58
C PHE A 28 0.10 2.72 1.37
N ASN A 29 -0.79 1.74 1.35
CA ASN A 29 -2.23 1.97 1.21
C ASN A 29 -2.86 2.42 2.54
N PHE A 30 -2.55 3.64 2.97
CA PHE A 30 -3.15 4.24 4.15
C PHE A 30 -4.68 4.38 4.08
N PRO A 31 -5.34 4.64 2.92
CA PRO A 31 -6.79 4.63 2.83
C PRO A 31 -7.42 3.31 3.33
N MET A 32 -6.90 2.16 2.91
CA MET A 32 -7.37 0.86 3.39
C MET A 32 -7.07 0.64 4.87
N ILE A 33 -5.91 1.07 5.38
CA ILE A 33 -5.62 0.98 6.82
C ILE A 33 -6.62 1.82 7.61
N LYS A 34 -6.86 3.07 7.21
CA LYS A 34 -7.79 3.99 7.86
C LYS A 34 -9.22 3.44 7.90
N SER A 35 -9.67 2.77 6.83
CA SER A 35 -11.01 2.17 6.78
C SER A 35 -11.20 1.05 7.80
N LYS A 36 -10.12 0.37 8.22
CA LYS A 36 -10.12 -0.69 9.24
C LYS A 36 -10.07 -0.17 10.68
N ILE A 37 -9.67 1.09 10.90
CA ILE A 37 -9.44 1.65 12.24
C ILE A 37 -10.41 2.76 12.65
N ALA A 38 -11.47 3.00 11.86
CA ALA A 38 -12.61 3.86 12.19
C ALA A 38 -12.22 5.18 12.88
N LEU A 39 -11.35 5.96 12.24
CA LEU A 39 -10.83 7.21 12.80
C LEU A 39 -11.91 8.29 12.90
N THR A 40 -11.79 9.15 13.92
CA THR A 40 -12.51 10.43 13.91
C THR A 40 -11.96 11.35 12.82
N LYS A 41 -12.70 12.42 12.49
CA LYS A 41 -12.24 13.44 11.54
C LYS A 41 -10.91 14.07 11.98
N GLU A 42 -10.77 14.38 13.26
CA GLU A 42 -9.55 14.97 13.81
C GLU A 42 -8.36 14.00 13.73
N GLN A 43 -8.57 12.72 14.10
CA GLN A 43 -7.55 11.68 13.98
C GLN A 43 -7.12 11.50 12.52
N THR A 44 -8.07 11.50 11.58
CA THR A 44 -7.78 11.39 10.15
C THR A 44 -6.87 12.54 9.67
N THR A 45 -7.20 13.79 10.00
CA THR A 45 -6.36 14.94 9.62
C THR A 45 -4.95 14.86 10.21
N LYS A 46 -4.81 14.46 11.48
CA LYS A 46 -3.49 14.29 12.11
C LYS A 46 -2.72 13.14 11.47
N PHE A 47 -3.38 12.02 11.21
CA PHE A 47 -2.81 10.85 10.55
C PHE A 47 -2.24 11.22 9.18
N ASP A 48 -3.03 11.91 8.35
CA ASP A 48 -2.63 12.24 6.98
C ASP A 48 -1.43 13.21 6.95
N LYS A 49 -1.40 14.16 7.89
CA LYS A 49 -0.25 15.05 8.08
C LYS A 49 1.02 14.26 8.45
N ILE A 50 0.93 13.33 9.39
CA ILE A 50 2.05 12.48 9.80
C ILE A 50 2.48 11.58 8.62
N ALA A 51 1.54 10.90 7.98
CA ALA A 51 1.81 10.01 6.86
C ALA A 51 2.51 10.72 5.70
N THR A 52 2.06 11.92 5.36
CA THR A 52 2.66 12.74 4.30
C THR A 52 4.08 13.15 4.65
N ALA A 53 4.30 13.70 5.85
CA ALA A 53 5.62 14.16 6.29
C ALA A 53 6.65 13.02 6.31
N TYR A 54 6.29 11.87 6.87
CA TYR A 54 7.21 10.73 6.97
C TYR A 54 7.40 10.00 5.62
N THR A 55 6.41 10.04 4.72
CA THR A 55 6.61 9.56 3.33
C THR A 55 7.64 10.42 2.59
N ALA A 56 7.61 11.75 2.77
CA ALA A 56 8.59 12.64 2.18
C ALA A 56 10.01 12.38 2.74
N GLN A 57 10.15 12.19 4.05
CA GLN A 57 11.43 11.82 4.67
C GLN A 57 11.94 10.47 4.15
N ALA A 58 11.08 9.46 4.04
CA ALA A 58 11.45 8.15 3.52
C ALA A 58 11.90 8.22 2.05
N LYS A 59 11.32 9.12 1.25
CA LYS A 59 11.77 9.40 -0.12
C LYS A 59 13.13 10.11 -0.14
N GLN A 60 13.33 11.09 0.74
CA GLN A 60 14.60 11.80 0.86
C GLN A 60 15.74 10.84 1.25
N ALA A 61 15.49 9.90 2.16
CA ALA A 61 16.46 8.88 2.54
C ALA A 61 16.97 8.04 1.35
N TRP A 62 16.12 7.74 0.36
CA TRP A 62 16.55 7.08 -0.87
C TRP A 62 17.44 7.96 -1.74
N ILE A 63 17.13 9.25 -1.83
CA ILE A 63 17.92 10.23 -2.60
C ILE A 63 19.30 10.38 -1.94
N ASP A 64 19.34 10.55 -0.62
CA ASP A 64 20.57 10.76 0.14
C ASP A 64 21.49 9.54 0.11
N ALA A 65 20.92 8.34 0.00
CA ALA A 65 21.68 7.10 -0.11
C ALA A 65 22.33 6.89 -1.49
N LYS A 66 22.01 7.70 -2.52
CA LYS A 66 22.67 7.69 -3.84
C LYS A 66 22.81 6.31 -4.47
N GLY A 67 21.79 5.47 -4.32
CA GLY A 67 21.76 4.10 -4.87
C GLY A 67 22.30 3.02 -3.92
N ASP A 68 22.82 3.38 -2.75
CA ASP A 68 23.06 2.43 -1.66
C ASP A 68 21.73 1.99 -1.04
N ARG A 69 21.24 0.85 -1.51
CA ARG A 69 19.96 0.27 -1.07
C ARG A 69 19.95 -0.04 0.42
N ASP A 70 21.04 -0.57 0.97
CA ASP A 70 21.04 -1.01 2.37
C ASP A 70 21.06 0.19 3.32
N ALA A 71 21.80 1.24 2.97
CA ALA A 71 21.75 2.51 3.67
C ALA A 71 20.35 3.15 3.62
N ALA A 72 19.70 3.16 2.46
CA ALA A 72 18.33 3.68 2.31
C ALA A 72 17.33 2.91 3.18
N LEU A 73 17.40 1.57 3.17
CA LEU A 73 16.51 0.73 3.96
C LEU A 73 16.73 0.89 5.48
N ALA A 74 17.99 1.03 5.91
CA ALA A 74 18.31 1.29 7.31
C ALA A 74 17.73 2.62 7.79
N ALA A 75 17.87 3.69 7.01
CA ALA A 75 17.29 5.00 7.33
C ALA A 75 15.75 4.96 7.34
N GLN A 76 15.13 4.31 6.34
CA GLN A 76 13.67 4.16 6.30
C GLN A 76 13.11 3.40 7.50
N LYS A 77 13.83 2.40 8.01
CA LYS A 77 13.41 1.66 9.22
C LYS A 77 13.26 2.60 10.43
N ILE A 78 14.17 3.54 10.61
CA ILE A 78 14.13 4.51 11.71
C ILE A 78 12.97 5.48 11.50
N ILE A 79 12.87 6.07 10.30
CA ILE A 79 11.80 7.01 9.92
C ILE A 79 10.41 6.38 10.16
N PHE A 80 10.22 5.13 9.76
CA PHE A 80 8.94 4.44 9.94
C PHE A 80 8.65 4.05 11.39
N ALA A 81 9.66 3.75 12.20
CA ALA A 81 9.47 3.53 13.63
C ALA A 81 9.01 4.82 14.34
N GLU A 82 9.60 5.96 13.98
CA GLU A 82 9.18 7.27 14.49
C GLU A 82 7.77 7.65 14.01
N GLN A 83 7.45 7.38 12.74
CA GLN A 83 6.10 7.56 12.20
C GLN A 83 5.08 6.77 13.02
N ASP A 84 5.36 5.50 13.32
CA ASP A 84 4.46 4.64 14.08
C ASP A 84 4.26 5.16 15.50
N ALA A 85 5.32 5.67 16.14
CA ALA A 85 5.23 6.30 17.46
C ALA A 85 4.33 7.55 17.43
N LYS A 86 4.46 8.39 16.40
CA LYS A 86 3.58 9.56 16.21
C LYS A 86 2.14 9.21 15.90
N ILE A 87 1.90 8.16 15.13
CA ILE A 87 0.53 7.67 14.91
C ILE A 87 -0.05 7.07 16.20
N LYS A 88 0.76 6.38 17.02
CA LYS A 88 0.31 5.87 18.32
C LYS A 88 -0.23 6.97 19.23
N GLU A 89 0.41 8.15 19.25
CA GLU A 89 -0.01 9.30 20.07
C GLU A 89 -1.43 9.81 19.76
N ILE A 90 -1.98 9.50 18.57
CA ILE A 90 -3.31 9.98 18.14
C ILE A 90 -4.38 8.90 18.12
N LEU A 91 -4.02 7.63 18.35
CA LEU A 91 -4.92 6.49 18.31
C LEU A 91 -5.22 5.97 19.72
N ASP A 92 -6.42 5.44 19.92
CA ASP A 92 -6.66 4.59 21.09
C ASP A 92 -5.95 3.22 20.93
N GLU A 93 -5.92 2.45 22.01
CA GLU A 93 -5.23 1.16 22.04
C GLU A 93 -5.75 0.18 20.96
N LYS A 94 -7.06 0.08 20.78
CA LYS A 94 -7.67 -0.86 19.82
C LYS A 94 -7.38 -0.44 18.38
N GLN A 95 -7.47 0.87 18.11
CA GLN A 95 -7.10 1.46 16.83
C GLN A 95 -5.62 1.21 16.53
N TYR A 96 -4.73 1.42 17.50
CA TYR A 96 -3.30 1.25 17.31
C TYR A 96 -2.91 -0.21 17.05
N VAL A 97 -3.50 -1.18 17.76
CA VAL A 97 -3.26 -2.62 17.50
C VAL A 97 -3.59 -2.97 16.04
N THR A 98 -4.74 -2.50 15.55
CA THR A 98 -5.18 -2.77 14.18
C THR A 98 -4.30 -2.04 13.16
N TYR A 99 -3.97 -0.77 13.40
CA TYR A 99 -3.05 0.01 12.59
C TYR A 99 -1.69 -0.67 12.47
N PHE A 100 -1.09 -1.04 13.60
CA PHE A 100 0.25 -1.59 13.66
C PHE A 100 0.32 -2.94 12.94
N LYS A 101 -0.71 -3.78 13.07
CA LYS A 101 -0.83 -5.01 12.28
C LYS A 101 -0.86 -4.71 10.78
N GLU A 102 -1.74 -3.82 10.34
CA GLU A 102 -1.96 -3.58 8.91
C GLU A 102 -0.80 -2.84 8.23
N VAL A 103 -0.16 -1.89 8.91
CA VAL A 103 1.01 -1.17 8.36
C VAL A 103 2.21 -2.09 8.20
N ASN A 104 2.39 -3.06 9.10
CA ASN A 104 3.44 -4.07 8.95
C ASN A 104 3.15 -5.05 7.81
N ILE A 105 1.88 -5.37 7.53
CA ILE A 105 1.49 -6.13 6.33
C ILE A 105 1.83 -5.33 5.05
N GLU A 106 1.50 -4.03 5.00
CA GLU A 106 1.88 -3.18 3.85
C GLU A 106 3.40 -3.15 3.63
N ARG A 107 4.18 -2.92 4.71
CA ARG A 107 5.65 -2.80 4.64
C ARG A 107 6.36 -4.08 4.24
N SER A 108 5.83 -5.24 4.67
CA SER A 108 6.37 -6.56 4.32
C SER A 108 5.88 -7.10 2.98
N GLY A 109 4.89 -6.43 2.37
CA GLY A 109 4.28 -6.79 1.10
C GLY A 109 2.96 -7.52 1.28
N ARG A 110 1.84 -6.81 1.10
CA ARG A 110 0.48 -7.35 1.29
C ARG A 110 0.21 -8.57 0.41
N GLU A 111 0.64 -8.57 -0.84
CA GLU A 111 0.43 -9.73 -1.71
C GLU A 111 1.14 -10.97 -1.17
N LYS A 112 2.39 -10.83 -0.69
CA LYS A 112 3.13 -11.93 -0.08
C LYS A 112 2.42 -12.46 1.16
N HIS A 113 1.91 -11.57 2.01
CA HIS A 113 1.09 -11.95 3.16
C HIS A 113 -0.17 -12.71 2.74
N ASN A 114 -0.90 -12.20 1.75
CA ASN A 114 -2.13 -12.81 1.26
C ASN A 114 -1.85 -14.19 0.64
N MET A 115 -0.77 -14.37 -0.11
CA MET A 115 -0.37 -15.67 -0.64
C MET A 115 -0.06 -16.68 0.47
N ALA A 116 0.52 -16.24 1.59
CA ALA A 116 0.71 -17.12 2.75
C ALA A 116 -0.64 -17.54 3.40
N LEU A 117 -1.63 -16.64 3.47
CA LEU A 117 -2.98 -16.99 3.92
C LEU A 117 -3.64 -17.99 2.98
N ILE A 118 -3.53 -17.76 1.67
CA ILE A 118 -4.06 -18.64 0.64
C ILE A 118 -3.46 -20.04 0.78
N LYS A 119 -2.14 -20.15 0.93
CA LYS A 119 -1.46 -21.43 1.15
C LYS A 119 -2.07 -22.23 2.30
N ASN A 120 -2.38 -21.57 3.42
CA ASN A 120 -2.95 -22.21 4.60
C ASN A 120 -4.40 -22.70 4.40
N GLU A 121 -5.12 -22.14 3.42
CA GLU A 121 -6.50 -22.54 3.09
C GLU A 121 -6.58 -23.62 2.00
N LEU A 122 -5.45 -24.04 1.40
CA LEU A 122 -5.41 -24.95 0.26
C LEU A 122 -5.17 -26.42 0.59
N ASP A 123 -4.95 -26.74 1.87
CA ASP A 123 -4.64 -28.11 2.34
C ASP A 123 -3.59 -28.82 1.46
N LEU A 124 -2.47 -28.13 1.22
CA LEU A 124 -1.40 -28.63 0.37
C LEU A 124 -0.58 -29.68 1.11
N ASP A 125 -0.23 -30.77 0.42
CA ASP A 125 0.77 -31.70 0.94
C ASP A 125 2.17 -31.06 1.01
N SER A 126 3.12 -31.76 1.63
CA SER A 126 4.49 -31.25 1.82
C SER A 126 5.20 -30.87 0.50
N LEU A 127 5.01 -31.64 -0.57
CA LEU A 127 5.64 -31.38 -1.87
C LEU A 127 4.95 -30.23 -2.61
N GLN A 128 3.63 -30.19 -2.56
CA GLN A 128 2.83 -29.08 -3.09
C GLN A 128 3.18 -27.76 -2.38
N SER A 129 3.34 -27.80 -1.06
CA SER A 129 3.73 -26.66 -0.23
C SER A 129 5.10 -26.08 -0.64
N VAL A 130 6.10 -26.94 -0.88
CA VAL A 130 7.43 -26.51 -1.38
C VAL A 130 7.33 -25.88 -2.78
N LYS A 131 6.60 -26.52 -3.70
CA LYS A 131 6.41 -25.99 -5.06
C LYS A 131 5.64 -24.65 -5.05
N TYR A 132 4.69 -24.49 -4.13
CA TYR A 132 3.95 -23.25 -3.94
C TYR A 132 4.87 -22.10 -3.52
N ASP A 133 5.74 -22.35 -2.55
CA ASP A 133 6.69 -21.34 -2.07
C ASP A 133 7.68 -20.95 -3.18
N LEU A 134 8.23 -21.94 -3.88
CA LEU A 134 9.19 -21.70 -4.96
C LEU A 134 8.59 -20.86 -6.10
N ALA A 135 7.36 -21.17 -6.53
CA ALA A 135 6.70 -20.41 -7.58
C ALA A 135 6.39 -18.97 -7.13
N ASN A 136 6.01 -18.74 -5.88
CA ASN A 136 5.83 -17.39 -5.33
C ASN A 136 7.15 -16.64 -5.17
N GLU A 137 8.20 -17.29 -4.67
CA GLU A 137 9.52 -16.68 -4.52
C GLU A 137 10.10 -16.25 -5.87
N THR A 138 9.92 -17.10 -6.89
CA THR A 138 10.30 -16.78 -8.28
C THR A 138 9.54 -15.57 -8.78
N PHE A 139 8.21 -15.56 -8.61
CA PHE A 139 7.37 -14.42 -9.01
C PHE A 139 7.81 -13.11 -8.35
N PHE A 140 7.97 -13.08 -7.03
CA PHE A 140 8.36 -11.86 -6.30
C PHE A 140 9.80 -11.43 -6.59
N THR A 141 10.69 -12.38 -6.89
CA THR A 141 12.06 -12.08 -7.30
C THR A 141 12.09 -11.40 -8.66
N VAL A 142 11.40 -11.97 -9.66
CA VAL A 142 11.31 -11.38 -11.00
C VAL A 142 10.66 -9.99 -10.95
N LEU A 143 9.57 -9.84 -10.18
CA LEU A 143 8.91 -8.55 -10.02
C LEU A 143 9.85 -7.50 -9.41
N ARG A 144 10.58 -7.85 -8.35
CA ARG A 144 11.54 -6.97 -7.68
C ARG A 144 12.71 -6.58 -8.58
N GLU A 145 13.29 -7.54 -9.29
CA GLU A 145 14.47 -7.31 -10.13
C GLU A 145 14.15 -6.44 -11.35
N ASN A 146 12.89 -6.46 -11.80
CA ASN A 146 12.42 -5.65 -12.91
C ASN A 146 11.71 -4.37 -12.45
N HIS A 147 11.80 -4.02 -11.17
CA HIS A 147 11.08 -2.89 -10.57
C HIS A 147 11.30 -1.56 -11.29
N ASP A 148 12.56 -1.30 -11.64
CA ASP A 148 12.96 0.00 -12.19
C ASP A 148 12.37 0.22 -13.59
N ASN A 149 12.03 -0.84 -14.32
CA ASN A 149 11.42 -0.76 -15.65
C ASN A 149 10.03 -0.09 -15.62
N TYR A 150 9.34 -0.12 -14.47
CA TYR A 150 7.99 0.40 -14.31
C TYR A 150 7.87 1.52 -13.28
N HIS A 151 8.99 2.10 -12.84
CA HIS A 151 8.96 3.19 -11.85
C HIS A 151 8.11 4.38 -12.34
N GLY A 152 7.08 4.74 -11.56
CA GLY A 152 6.14 5.81 -11.89
C GLY A 152 5.13 5.49 -13.00
N LYS A 153 5.10 4.26 -13.52
CA LYS A 153 4.21 3.80 -14.60
C LYS A 153 3.29 2.70 -14.11
N LEU A 154 2.18 3.11 -13.48
CA LEU A 154 1.26 2.19 -12.80
C LEU A 154 0.64 1.16 -13.76
N ASP A 155 0.24 1.60 -14.94
CA ASP A 155 -0.31 0.78 -16.01
C ASP A 155 0.68 -0.30 -16.48
N VAL A 156 1.94 0.08 -16.68
CA VAL A 156 3.03 -0.84 -17.04
C VAL A 156 3.26 -1.86 -15.92
N TYR A 157 3.28 -1.42 -14.66
CA TYR A 157 3.41 -2.33 -13.52
C TYR A 157 2.26 -3.34 -13.45
N VAL A 158 1.00 -2.87 -13.59
CA VAL A 158 -0.19 -3.75 -13.59
C VAL A 158 -0.10 -4.78 -14.71
N GLN A 159 0.29 -4.35 -15.91
CA GLN A 159 0.41 -5.23 -17.06
C GLN A 159 1.51 -6.27 -16.85
N TYR A 160 2.70 -5.83 -16.43
CA TYR A 160 3.84 -6.72 -16.19
C TYR A 160 3.55 -7.73 -15.07
N HIS A 161 2.91 -7.30 -13.98
CA HIS A 161 2.45 -8.20 -12.90
C HIS A 161 1.58 -9.32 -13.46
N LYS A 162 0.57 -8.99 -14.27
CA LYS A 162 -0.31 -9.98 -14.91
C LYS A 162 0.46 -10.95 -15.80
N GLU A 163 1.40 -10.46 -16.59
CA GLU A 163 2.21 -11.28 -17.50
C GLU A 163 3.04 -12.32 -16.73
N ILE A 164 3.72 -11.92 -15.67
CA ILE A 164 4.52 -12.85 -14.87
C ILE A 164 3.64 -13.78 -14.00
N ASP A 165 2.42 -13.36 -13.63
CA ASP A 165 1.47 -14.18 -12.86
C ASP A 165 0.97 -15.39 -13.67
N VAL A 166 0.96 -15.31 -15.01
CA VAL A 166 0.61 -16.44 -15.88
C VAL A 166 1.47 -17.66 -15.57
N SER A 167 2.80 -17.49 -15.51
CA SER A 167 3.72 -18.58 -15.21
C SER A 167 3.51 -19.15 -13.81
N ARG A 168 3.27 -18.29 -12.81
CA ARG A 168 2.95 -18.71 -11.44
C ARG A 168 1.68 -19.56 -11.39
N ARG A 169 0.60 -19.12 -12.04
CA ARG A 169 -0.67 -19.88 -12.10
C ARG A 169 -0.55 -21.19 -12.84
N VAL A 170 0.22 -21.23 -13.93
CA VAL A 170 0.49 -22.47 -14.66
C VAL A 170 1.22 -23.49 -13.76
N ALA A 171 2.18 -23.05 -12.95
CA ALA A 171 2.86 -23.91 -12.00
C ALA A 171 1.88 -24.46 -10.94
N PHE A 172 1.01 -23.61 -10.39
CA PHE A 172 -0.01 -24.02 -9.43
C PHE A 172 -0.99 -25.03 -10.02
N LYS A 173 -1.52 -24.78 -11.22
CA LYS A 173 -2.45 -25.71 -11.90
C LYS A 173 -1.83 -27.08 -12.14
N LYS A 174 -0.52 -27.17 -12.37
CA LYS A 174 0.18 -28.44 -12.60
C LYS A 174 0.44 -29.23 -11.32
N MET A 175 0.57 -28.57 -10.17
CA MET A 175 0.93 -29.22 -8.90
C MET A 175 -0.28 -29.51 -7.99
N MET A 176 -1.34 -28.73 -8.14
CA MET A 176 -2.57 -28.85 -7.34
C MET A 176 -3.55 -29.84 -7.97
N THR A 177 -4.48 -30.36 -7.16
CA THR A 177 -5.71 -30.97 -7.69
C THR A 177 -6.60 -29.88 -8.31
N GLU A 178 -7.61 -30.31 -9.07
CA GLU A 178 -8.60 -29.38 -9.65
C GLU A 178 -9.34 -28.59 -8.55
N GLU A 179 -9.77 -29.28 -7.48
CA GLU A 179 -10.45 -28.66 -6.33
C GLU A 179 -9.57 -27.63 -5.61
N GLN A 180 -8.29 -27.95 -5.38
CA GLN A 180 -7.32 -27.02 -4.79
C GLN A 180 -7.12 -25.81 -5.69
N PHE A 181 -6.98 -26.00 -7.01
CA PHE A 181 -6.78 -24.90 -7.95
C PHE A 181 -8.02 -24.00 -8.05
N ASP A 182 -9.23 -24.55 -8.06
CA ASP A 182 -10.47 -23.78 -8.04
C ASP A 182 -10.63 -22.99 -6.74
N THR A 183 -10.26 -23.59 -5.61
CA THR A 183 -10.20 -22.91 -4.31
C THR A 183 -9.20 -21.76 -4.35
N TYR A 184 -8.00 -21.99 -4.90
CA TYR A 184 -6.99 -20.95 -5.11
C TYR A 184 -7.55 -19.77 -5.91
N LEU A 185 -8.26 -20.02 -7.02
CA LEU A 185 -8.84 -18.97 -7.86
C LEU A 185 -9.89 -18.13 -7.12
N LYS A 186 -10.68 -18.73 -6.23
CA LYS A 186 -11.62 -17.99 -5.37
C LYS A 186 -10.89 -17.14 -4.33
N LEU A 187 -9.83 -17.70 -3.74
CA LEU A 187 -9.09 -17.02 -2.68
C LEU A 187 -8.28 -15.82 -3.20
N ILE A 188 -7.66 -15.90 -4.38
CA ILE A 188 -6.96 -14.75 -4.95
C ILE A 188 -7.90 -13.58 -5.22
N ASP A 189 -9.17 -13.82 -5.56
CA ASP A 189 -10.16 -12.77 -5.74
C ASP A 189 -10.59 -12.16 -4.40
N LYS A 190 -10.91 -13.02 -3.41
CA LYS A 190 -11.22 -12.65 -2.02
C LYS A 190 -10.12 -11.77 -1.41
N TYR A 191 -8.86 -12.14 -1.61
CA TYR A 191 -7.70 -11.41 -1.10
C TYR A 191 -7.17 -10.34 -2.05
N LYS A 192 -7.86 -10.09 -3.19
CA LYS A 192 -7.50 -9.08 -4.18
C LYS A 192 -6.03 -9.16 -4.65
N VAL A 193 -5.48 -10.37 -4.78
CA VAL A 193 -4.10 -10.60 -5.24
C VAL A 193 -3.92 -10.00 -6.64
N GLY A 194 -2.84 -9.25 -6.84
CA GLY A 194 -2.55 -8.55 -8.10
C GLY A 194 -3.49 -7.40 -8.46
N LYS A 195 -4.47 -7.07 -7.60
CA LYS A 195 -5.28 -5.86 -7.75
C LYS A 195 -4.60 -4.75 -6.95
N ILE A 196 -4.21 -3.69 -7.65
CA ILE A 196 -3.80 -2.45 -6.98
C ILE A 196 -5.10 -1.77 -6.59
N GLU A 197 -5.30 -1.53 -5.31
CA GLU A 197 -6.49 -0.79 -4.86
C GLU A 197 -6.40 0.65 -5.39
N GLU A 198 -7.40 1.06 -6.17
CA GLU A 198 -7.55 2.42 -6.71
C GLU A 198 -7.96 3.42 -5.63
#